data_AF-A0A8S0FPX0-F1
#
_entry.id   AF-A0A8S0FPX0-F1
#
_cell.length_a   1.000
_cell.length_b   1.000
_cell.length_c   1.000
_cell.angle_alpha   90.00
_cell.angle_beta   90.00
_cell.angle_gamma   90.00
#
_symmetry.space_group_name_H-M   'P 1'
#
loop_
_entity.id
_entity.type
_entity.pdbx_description
1 polymer ?
#
loop_
_entity_poly.entity_id
_entity_poly.type
_entity_poly.pdbx_seq_one_letter_code
_entity_poly.pdbx_strand_id
1 'polypeptide(L)'
;MQYAVENLNVNSLLDLRRRTRVGMGTCQGELCACRAAGLLQRFNVTTSAQSIEQLSTFLNERWKGVQPIAWGDALRESEFTRWVYQGLCGLEKEQKDAL
;
A
#
# COMPACT_ATOMS: atom_id res chain seq x y z
N MET A 1 -7.41 -13.53 3.95
CA MET A 1 -7.74 -12.60 2.87
C MET A 1 -8.87 -13.12 2.00
N GLN A 2 -8.82 -14.38 1.53
CA GLN A 2 -9.92 -15.01 0.78
C GLN A 2 -11.30 -14.83 1.46
N TYR A 3 -11.41 -15.17 2.75
CA TYR A 3 -12.64 -14.91 3.52
C TYR A 3 -13.13 -13.46 3.43
N ALA A 4 -12.22 -12.48 3.48
CA ALA A 4 -12.59 -11.07 3.41
C ALA A 4 -13.11 -10.66 2.02
N VAL A 5 -12.54 -11.24 0.95
CA VAL A 5 -13.04 -11.06 -0.42
C VAL A 5 -14.44 -11.66 -0.55
N GLU A 6 -14.62 -12.89 -0.09
CA GLU A 6 -15.87 -13.64 -0.27
C GLU A 6 -17.01 -13.15 0.65
N ASN A 7 -16.71 -12.68 1.87
CA ASN A 7 -17.72 -12.46 2.91
C ASN A 7 -17.79 -11.02 3.43
N LEU A 8 -16.80 -10.17 3.14
CA LEU A 8 -16.74 -8.80 3.69
C LEU A 8 -16.85 -7.70 2.63
N ASN A 9 -17.25 -8.07 1.40
CA ASN A 9 -17.43 -7.16 0.26
C ASN A 9 -16.18 -6.30 -0.01
N VAL A 10 -15.03 -6.95 -0.10
CA VAL A 10 -13.74 -6.30 -0.39
C VAL A 10 -13.54 -6.24 -1.92
N ASN A 11 -13.60 -5.03 -2.48
CA ASN A 11 -13.43 -4.78 -3.92
C ASN A 11 -12.16 -3.98 -4.24
N SER A 12 -11.37 -3.64 -3.23
CA SER A 12 -10.13 -2.86 -3.36
C SER A 12 -9.18 -3.12 -2.21
N LEU A 13 -7.91 -2.72 -2.38
CA LEU A 13 -6.90 -2.74 -1.32
C LEU A 13 -7.30 -1.84 -0.13
N LEU A 14 -8.01 -0.74 -0.40
CA LEU A 14 -8.54 0.14 0.65
C LEU A 14 -9.63 -0.54 1.48
N ASP A 15 -10.55 -1.26 0.84
CA ASP A 15 -11.58 -2.02 1.55
C ASP A 15 -10.93 -3.11 2.40
N LEU A 16 -9.95 -3.82 1.83
CA LEU A 16 -9.20 -4.84 2.55
C LEU A 16 -8.53 -4.24 3.79
N ARG A 17 -7.90 -3.05 3.68
CA ARG A 17 -7.35 -2.30 4.81
C ARG A 17 -8.40 -2.03 5.88
N ARG A 18 -9.55 -1.47 5.49
CA ARG A 18 -10.63 -1.10 6.42
C ARG A 18 -11.23 -2.31 7.13
N ARG A 19 -11.34 -3.47 6.44
CA ARG A 19 -11.95 -4.69 6.99
C ARG A 19 -10.99 -5.55 7.81
N THR A 20 -9.68 -5.48 7.54
CA THR A 20 -8.71 -6.42 8.12
C THR A 20 -7.55 -5.76 8.87
N ARG A 21 -7.45 -4.43 8.83
CA ARG A 21 -6.31 -3.65 9.34
C ARG A 21 -4.96 -4.01 8.70
N VAL A 22 -4.97 -4.52 7.46
CA VAL A 22 -3.70 -4.78 6.73
C VAL A 22 -2.87 -3.49 6.63
N GLY A 23 -1.56 -3.60 6.90
CA GLY A 23 -0.63 -2.46 6.93
C GLY A 23 -0.68 -1.59 8.18
N MET A 24 -1.37 -2.03 9.25
CA MET A 24 -1.35 -1.37 10.57
C MET A 24 -0.54 -2.15 11.62
N GLY A 25 0.15 -3.22 11.22
CA GLY A 25 1.02 -4.02 12.10
C GLY A 25 2.47 -3.54 12.09
N THR A 26 3.37 -4.35 12.65
CA THR A 26 4.82 -4.07 12.69
C THR A 26 5.46 -3.90 11.30
N CYS A 27 4.87 -4.50 10.25
CA CYS A 27 5.29 -4.25 8.86
C CYS A 27 4.99 -2.83 8.38
N GLN A 28 4.20 -2.04 9.10
CA GLN A 28 3.75 -0.67 8.78
C GLN A 28 3.19 -0.42 7.36
N GLY A 29 2.87 -1.49 6.62
CA GLY A 29 2.48 -1.42 5.21
C GLY A 29 3.62 -1.72 4.23
N GLU A 30 4.88 -1.76 4.67
CA GLU A 30 6.08 -1.87 3.85
C GLU A 30 6.11 -3.15 3.00
N LEU A 31 5.74 -4.29 3.56
CA LEU A 31 5.76 -5.58 2.84
C LEU A 31 4.37 -6.15 2.62
N CYS A 32 3.51 -5.95 3.61
CA CYS A 32 2.18 -6.53 3.66
C CYS A 32 1.22 -5.89 2.64
N ALA A 33 1.40 -4.62 2.26
CA ALA A 33 0.56 -3.96 1.26
C ALA A 33 0.76 -4.55 -0.15
N CYS A 34 2.02 -4.68 -0.60
CA CYS A 34 2.33 -5.27 -1.91
C CYS A 34 1.81 -6.70 -2.06
N ARG A 35 2.02 -7.53 -1.03
CA ARG A 35 1.50 -8.91 -1.01
C ARG A 35 -0.03 -8.95 -1.05
N ALA A 36 -0.69 -8.02 -0.35
CA ALA A 36 -2.14 -7.90 -0.37
C ALA A 36 -2.67 -7.49 -1.76
N ALA A 37 -2.04 -6.52 -2.42
CA ALA A 37 -2.37 -6.11 -3.78
C ALA A 37 -2.26 -7.29 -4.78
N GLY A 38 -1.15 -8.05 -4.72
CA GLY A 38 -0.97 -9.24 -5.56
C GLY A 38 -1.98 -10.36 -5.26
N LEU A 39 -2.42 -10.51 -4.00
CA LEU A 39 -3.47 -11.47 -3.65
C LEU A 39 -4.85 -11.05 -4.19
N LEU A 40 -5.19 -9.77 -4.16
CA LEU A 40 -6.43 -9.26 -4.76
C LEU A 40 -6.45 -9.52 -6.27
N GLN A 41 -5.31 -9.37 -6.95
CA GLN A 41 -5.18 -9.74 -8.36
C GLN A 41 -5.39 -11.25 -8.58
N ARG A 42 -4.81 -12.11 -7.75
CA ARG A 42 -5.01 -13.57 -7.82
C ARG A 42 -6.46 -14.00 -7.53
N PHE A 43 -7.19 -13.24 -6.73
CA PHE A 43 -8.61 -13.48 -6.46
C PHE A 43 -9.54 -12.81 -7.49
N ASN A 44 -8.99 -12.28 -8.60
CA ASN A 44 -9.74 -11.58 -9.65
C ASN A 44 -10.52 -10.36 -9.15
N VAL A 45 -10.08 -9.73 -8.04
CA VAL A 45 -10.69 -8.50 -7.52
C VAL A 45 -10.16 -7.27 -8.28
N THR A 46 -8.89 -7.30 -8.67
CA THR A 46 -8.21 -6.21 -9.37
C THR A 46 -7.43 -6.72 -10.57
N THR A 47 -7.27 -5.89 -11.59
CA THR A 47 -6.30 -6.13 -12.66
C THR A 47 -4.87 -5.86 -12.16
N SER A 48 -3.86 -6.27 -12.92
CA SER A 48 -2.45 -5.98 -12.60
C SER A 48 -2.21 -4.46 -12.46
N ALA A 49 -2.69 -3.68 -13.43
CA ALA A 49 -2.56 -2.23 -13.43
C ALA A 49 -3.24 -1.59 -12.20
N GLN A 50 -4.49 -1.97 -11.91
CA GLN A 50 -5.21 -1.50 -10.73
C GLN A 50 -4.52 -1.88 -9.42
N SER A 51 -3.85 -3.04 -9.37
CA SER A 51 -3.15 -3.48 -8.17
C SER A 51 -1.92 -2.61 -7.89
N ILE A 52 -1.19 -2.21 -8.92
CA ILE A 52 -0.05 -1.28 -8.82
C ILE A 52 -0.53 0.11 -8.41
N GLU A 53 -1.60 0.62 -9.05
CA GLU A 53 -2.20 1.91 -8.73
C GLU A 53 -2.67 1.96 -7.27
N GLN A 54 -3.48 0.98 -6.84
CA GLN A 54 -3.99 0.91 -5.47
C GLN A 54 -2.87 0.75 -4.44
N LEU A 55 -1.79 0.03 -4.78
CA LEU A 55 -0.60 -0.06 -3.93
C LEU A 55 0.09 1.30 -3.78
N SER A 56 0.28 2.04 -4.88
CA SER A 56 0.83 3.40 -4.85
C SER A 56 -0.02 4.31 -3.96
N THR A 57 -1.34 4.33 -4.18
CA THR A 57 -2.27 5.11 -3.35
C THR A 57 -2.19 4.72 -1.87
N PHE A 58 -2.11 3.42 -1.56
CA PHE A 58 -1.98 2.94 -0.17
C PHE A 58 -0.73 3.50 0.51
N LEU A 59 0.42 3.45 -0.17
CA LEU A 59 1.69 3.95 0.35
C LEU A 59 1.67 5.48 0.50
N ASN A 60 1.05 6.21 -0.43
CA ASN A 60 0.91 7.67 -0.34
C ASN A 60 -0.02 8.09 0.81
N GLU A 61 -1.14 7.40 1.03
CA GLU A 61 -1.98 7.61 2.21
C GLU A 61 -1.24 7.31 3.52
N ARG A 62 -0.35 6.30 3.51
CA ARG A 62 0.50 6.01 4.67
C ARG A 62 1.48 7.14 4.93
N TRP A 63 2.15 7.65 3.89
CA TRP A 63 3.06 8.79 3.98
C TRP A 63 2.37 10.04 4.51
N LYS A 64 1.17 10.38 4.04
CA LYS A 64 0.38 11.53 4.54
C LYS A 64 0.19 11.47 6.06
N GLY A 65 -0.01 10.27 6.61
CA GLY A 65 -0.15 10.08 8.06
C GLY A 65 1.15 10.18 8.85
N VAL A 66 2.29 9.82 8.25
CA VAL A 66 3.62 9.87 8.89
C VAL A 66 4.28 11.23 8.72
N GLN A 67 3.97 11.97 7.65
CA GLN A 67 4.59 13.26 7.31
C GLN A 67 4.65 14.25 8.49
N PRO A 68 3.62 14.43 9.34
CA PRO A 68 3.68 15.37 10.46
C PRO A 68 4.64 14.97 11.56
N ILE A 69 5.11 13.71 11.59
CA ILE A 69 6.04 13.14 12.57
C ILE A 69 7.31 12.57 11.93
N ALA A 70 7.62 12.97 10.69
CA ALA A 70 8.72 12.40 9.90
C ALA A 70 10.09 12.88 10.39
N TRP A 71 10.46 12.53 11.63
CA TRP A 71 11.76 12.73 12.23
C TRP A 71 12.20 11.46 12.99
N GLY A 72 13.50 11.33 13.26
CA GLY A 72 14.05 10.19 13.98
C GLY A 72 13.75 8.85 13.29
N ASP A 73 13.19 7.91 14.03
CA ASP A 73 12.88 6.56 13.52
C ASP A 73 11.80 6.59 12.43
N ALA A 74 10.78 7.43 12.55
CA ALA A 74 9.69 7.51 11.56
C ALA A 74 10.18 7.97 10.17
N LEU A 75 11.17 8.88 10.13
CA LEU A 75 11.82 9.28 8.88
C LEU A 75 12.65 8.14 8.29
N ARG A 76 13.40 7.40 9.14
CA ARG A 76 14.21 6.25 8.69
C ARG A 76 13.33 5.14 8.10
N GLU A 77 12.22 4.82 8.74
CA GLU A 77 11.23 3.86 8.21
C GLU A 77 10.64 4.35 6.87
N SER A 78 10.29 5.62 6.77
CA SER A 78 9.73 6.20 5.52
C SER A 78 10.72 6.14 4.36
N GLU A 79 11.99 6.44 4.59
CA GLU A 79 13.04 6.32 3.56
C GLU A 79 13.32 4.86 3.20
N PHE A 80 13.26 3.94 4.16
CA PHE A 80 13.38 2.51 3.87
C PHE A 80 12.23 2.02 2.98
N THR A 81 10.98 2.38 3.32
CA THR A 81 9.80 2.11 2.49
C THR A 81 10.00 2.64 1.07
N ARG A 82 10.46 3.89 0.95
CA ARG A 82 10.73 4.53 -0.34
C ARG A 82 11.80 3.78 -1.13
N TRP A 83 12.90 3.37 -0.51
CA TRP A 83 13.97 2.60 -1.14
C TRP A 83 13.46 1.25 -1.66
N VAL A 84 12.65 0.53 -0.87
CA VAL A 84 12.04 -0.74 -1.31
C VAL A 84 11.15 -0.52 -2.53
N TYR A 85 10.22 0.43 -2.48
CA TYR A 85 9.23 0.56 -3.55
C TYR A 85 9.75 1.26 -4.80
N GLN A 86 10.47 2.37 -4.66
CA GLN A 86 10.99 3.13 -5.81
C GLN A 86 12.32 2.56 -6.31
N GLY A 87 13.19 2.11 -5.41
CA GLY A 87 14.52 1.61 -5.77
C GLY A 87 14.51 0.15 -6.24
N LEU A 88 13.91 -0.76 -5.46
CA LEU A 88 13.92 -2.18 -5.78
C LEU A 88 12.74 -2.60 -6.66
N CYS A 89 11.53 -2.13 -6.36
CA CYS A 89 10.32 -2.54 -7.09
C CYS A 89 9.99 -1.67 -8.31
N GLY A 90 10.70 -0.56 -8.53
CA GLY A 90 10.48 0.33 -9.68
C GLY A 90 9.11 1.02 -9.68
N LEU A 91 8.48 1.18 -8.51
CA LEU A 91 7.23 1.92 -8.40
C LEU A 91 7.51 3.39 -8.69
N GLU A 92 6.92 3.90 -9.78
CA GLU A 92 7.14 5.28 -10.20
C GLU A 92 6.63 6.26 -9.13
N LYS A 93 7.33 7.38 -8.98
CA LYS A 93 6.81 8.50 -8.19
C LYS A 93 5.55 9.00 -8.89
N GLU A 94 4.51 9.30 -8.12
CA GLU A 94 3.41 10.10 -8.63
C GLU A 94 4.00 11.41 -9.19
N GLN A 95 3.88 11.59 -10.51
CA GLN A 95 4.03 12.91 -11.12
C GLN A 95 2.88 13.74 -10.55
N LYS A 96 3.21 14.64 -9.62
CA LYS A 96 2.37 15.81 -9.44
C LYS A 96 2.48 16.57 -10.75
N ASP A 97 1.51 16.37 -11.63
CA ASP A 97 1.34 17.22 -12.80
C ASP A 97 1.42 18.68 -12.35
N ALA A 98 2.14 19.41 -13.20
CA ALA A 98 2.43 20.82 -13.14
C ALA A 98 1.36 21.67 -12.44
N LEU A 99 1.84 22.51 -11.53
CA LEU A 99 1.24 23.80 -11.29
C LEU A 99 2.20 24.86 -11.83
#